data_AF-A0A9P5NSI8-F1
#
_entry.id   AF-A0A9P5NSI8-F1
#
_cell.length_a   1.000
_cell.length_b   1.000
_cell.length_c   1.000
_cell.angle_alpha   90.00
_cell.angle_beta   90.00
_cell.angle_gamma   90.00
#
_symmetry.space_group_name_H-M   'P 1'
#
loop_
_entity.id
_entity.type
_entity.pdbx_description
1 polymer ?
#
loop_
_entity_poly.entity_id
_entity_poly.type
_entity_poly.pdbx_seq_one_letter_code
_entity_poly.pdbx_strand_id
1 'polypeptide(L)'
;MPSLVSSLGWGWYDDSPQRISDTDWLRESLPNEPSWAGAETARLAPILYSHGVDLLVISSGGDHPMQMVRKCPAYQVCVAEFVMASLGIETAYPSAKFDTTPAGARPPWLIVAAVGAIGSGKSK
;
A
#
# COMPACT_ATOMS: atom_id res chain seq x y z
N MET A 1 23.38 9.18 -16.52
CA MET A 1 24.22 9.56 -15.37
C MET A 1 23.51 9.10 -14.12
N PRO A 2 24.11 8.27 -13.25
CA PRO A 2 23.51 7.95 -11.97
C PRO A 2 23.45 9.24 -11.12
N SER A 3 22.38 9.44 -10.37
CA SER A 3 22.26 10.59 -9.47
C SER A 3 23.31 10.52 -8.36
N LEU A 4 23.73 11.69 -7.87
CA LEU A 4 24.67 11.88 -6.76
C LEU A 4 24.27 11.18 -5.43
N VAL A 5 23.06 10.61 -5.36
CA VAL A 5 22.54 9.90 -4.19
C VAL A 5 23.18 8.52 -3.99
N SER A 6 23.68 7.88 -5.05
CA SER A 6 24.23 6.51 -4.96
C SER A 6 25.59 6.42 -4.21
N SER A 7 26.25 7.56 -3.97
CA SER A 7 27.62 7.60 -3.43
C SER A 7 27.74 7.47 -1.91
N LEU A 8 26.66 7.54 -1.14
CA LEU A 8 26.73 7.71 0.32
C LEU A 8 26.32 6.46 1.14
N GLY A 9 26.04 5.32 0.52
CA GLY A 9 25.83 4.06 1.27
C GLY A 9 24.56 4.01 2.12
N TRP A 10 23.56 4.85 1.84
CA TRP A 10 22.24 4.81 2.49
C TRP A 10 21.26 3.93 1.70
N GLY A 11 21.60 2.65 1.51
CA GLY A 11 20.81 1.69 0.71
C GLY A 11 19.50 1.21 1.36
N TRP A 12 18.94 1.93 2.34
CA TRP A 12 17.77 1.49 3.09
C TRP A 12 16.48 2.22 2.72
N TYR A 13 16.56 3.41 2.13
CA TYR A 13 15.38 4.22 1.82
C TYR A 13 14.86 4.02 0.40
N ASP A 14 15.75 3.88 -0.58
CA ASP A 14 15.38 3.82 -2.01
C ASP A 14 14.66 2.51 -2.39
N ASP A 15 14.91 1.40 -1.67
CA ASP A 15 14.27 0.09 -1.92
C ASP A 15 13.23 -0.31 -0.86
N SER A 16 12.92 0.59 0.08
CA SER A 16 11.96 0.28 1.15
C SER A 16 10.51 0.30 0.63
N PRO A 17 9.68 -0.68 1.03
CA PRO A 17 8.25 -0.63 0.70
C PRO A 17 7.63 0.62 1.31
N GLN A 18 6.88 1.36 0.49
CA GLN A 18 6.19 2.54 0.98
C GLN A 18 4.91 2.11 1.67
N ARG A 19 4.70 2.61 2.89
CA ARG A 19 3.48 2.36 3.65
C ARG A 19 2.59 3.60 3.64
N ILE A 20 1.32 3.43 3.29
CA ILE A 20 0.35 4.53 3.25
C ILE A 20 -0.98 4.15 3.91
N SER A 21 -1.64 5.12 4.53
CA SER A 21 -3.00 4.97 5.04
C SER A 21 -4.01 4.98 3.88
N ASP A 22 -4.96 4.06 3.87
CA ASP A 22 -6.15 4.15 3.03
C ASP A 22 -7.09 5.23 3.54
N THR A 23 -7.30 5.31 4.86
CA THR A 23 -8.28 6.22 5.45
C THR A 23 -7.90 6.61 6.87
N ASP A 24 -8.19 7.86 7.23
CA ASP A 24 -8.01 8.38 8.59
C ASP A 24 -9.17 8.02 9.53
N TRP A 25 -10.28 7.49 8.99
CA TRP A 25 -11.50 7.19 9.73
C TRP A 25 -12.14 8.41 10.44
N LEU A 26 -12.01 9.61 9.87
CA LEU A 26 -12.51 10.85 10.46
C LEU A 26 -13.83 11.37 9.90
N ARG A 27 -14.31 10.83 8.77
CA ARG A 27 -15.54 11.32 8.13
C ARG A 27 -16.80 11.24 9.01
N GLU A 28 -16.85 10.29 9.95
CA GLU A 28 -17.97 10.16 10.89
C GLU A 28 -17.82 11.08 12.11
N SER A 29 -16.60 11.24 12.63
CA SER A 29 -16.34 12.01 13.84
C SER A 29 -16.10 13.50 13.59
N LEU A 30 -15.56 13.86 12.42
CA LEU A 30 -15.21 15.20 11.97
C LEU A 30 -15.67 15.40 10.51
N PRO A 31 -16.99 15.41 10.23
CA PRO A 31 -17.53 15.41 8.85
C PRO A 31 -17.22 16.67 8.04
N ASN A 32 -16.86 17.77 8.70
CA ASN A 32 -16.56 19.06 8.06
C ASN A 32 -15.06 19.31 7.88
N GLU A 33 -14.21 18.40 8.38
CA GLU A 33 -12.76 18.52 8.26
C GLU A 33 -12.26 17.69 7.07
N PRO A 34 -11.20 18.14 6.37
CA PRO A 34 -10.56 17.32 5.35
C PRO A 34 -9.98 16.05 5.99
N SER A 35 -10.23 14.91 5.36
CA SER A 35 -9.78 13.60 5.82
C SER A 35 -9.31 12.77 4.64
N TRP A 36 -8.17 12.11 4.79
CA TRP A 36 -7.64 11.17 3.82
C TRP A 36 -8.58 9.98 3.66
N ALA A 37 -8.79 9.56 2.42
CA ALA A 37 -9.56 8.37 2.09
C ALA A 37 -8.93 7.61 0.91
N GLY A 38 -9.45 6.40 0.65
CA GLY A 38 -8.84 5.50 -0.30
C GLY A 38 -8.77 6.06 -1.72
N ALA A 39 -9.63 7.03 -2.06
CA ALA A 39 -9.61 7.72 -3.35
C ALA A 39 -8.32 8.55 -3.51
N GLU A 40 -7.86 9.21 -2.46
CA GLU A 40 -6.59 9.92 -2.42
C GLU A 40 -5.40 8.96 -2.53
N THR A 41 -5.46 7.81 -1.84
CA THR A 41 -4.46 6.74 -1.99
C THR A 41 -4.40 6.18 -3.40
N ALA A 42 -5.55 5.91 -4.02
CA ALA A 42 -5.63 5.44 -5.41
C ALA A 42 -5.07 6.46 -6.40
N ARG A 43 -5.22 7.77 -6.14
CA ARG A 43 -4.59 8.83 -6.95
C ARG A 43 -3.07 8.90 -6.75
N LEU A 44 -2.58 8.66 -5.54
CA LEU A 44 -1.16 8.73 -5.23
C LEU A 44 -0.38 7.49 -5.69
N ALA A 45 -0.99 6.31 -5.64
CA ALA A 45 -0.37 5.03 -6.01
C ALA A 45 0.37 5.04 -7.37
N PRO A 46 -0.21 5.51 -8.50
CA PRO A 46 0.50 5.55 -9.78
C PRO A 46 1.66 6.56 -9.79
N ILE A 47 1.57 7.62 -8.99
CA ILE A 47 2.66 8.59 -8.83
C ILE A 47 3.83 7.90 -8.14
N LEU A 48 3.60 7.22 -7.02
CA LEU A 48 4.64 6.44 -6.31
C LEU A 48 5.28 5.41 -7.24
N TYR A 49 4.48 4.68 -8.01
CA TYR A 49 4.99 3.73 -9.00
C TYR A 49 5.89 4.43 -10.05
N SER A 50 5.49 5.58 -10.59
CA SER A 50 6.34 6.34 -11.52
C SER A 50 7.69 6.77 -10.93
N HIS A 51 7.77 6.88 -9.61
CA HIS A 51 8.97 7.23 -8.84
C HIS A 51 9.80 6.02 -8.36
N GLY A 52 9.46 4.80 -8.76
CA GLY A 52 10.24 3.60 -8.45
C GLY A 52 9.70 2.74 -7.32
N VAL A 53 8.53 3.06 -6.76
CA VAL A 53 7.89 2.21 -5.74
C VAL A 53 7.24 1.01 -6.40
N ASP A 54 7.69 -0.18 -6.04
CA ASP A 54 7.15 -1.45 -6.58
C ASP A 54 6.20 -2.15 -5.61
N LEU A 55 6.35 -1.88 -4.31
CA LEU A 55 5.51 -2.44 -3.25
C LEU A 55 4.89 -1.32 -2.41
N LEU A 56 3.57 -1.21 -2.49
CA LEU A 56 2.75 -0.33 -1.66
C LEU A 56 2.06 -1.14 -0.55
N VAL A 57 2.40 -0.84 0.69
CA VAL A 57 1.78 -1.44 1.87
C VAL A 57 0.68 -0.52 2.38
N ILE A 58 -0.57 -0.91 2.18
CA ILE A 58 -1.75 -0.19 2.64
C ILE A 58 -2.01 -0.53 4.10
N SER A 59 -2.26 0.52 4.89
CA SER A 59 -2.77 0.39 6.25
C SER A 59 -3.94 1.33 6.51
N SER A 60 -4.50 1.35 7.71
CA SER A 60 -5.44 2.41 8.10
C SER A 60 -5.48 2.60 9.62
N GLY A 61 -5.88 3.80 10.04
CA GLY A 61 -5.97 4.19 11.44
C GLY A 61 -4.61 4.36 12.13
N GLY A 62 -4.64 5.06 13.26
CA GLY A 62 -3.47 5.39 14.10
C GLY A 62 -3.14 6.87 14.14
N ASP A 63 -3.66 7.67 13.19
CA ASP A 63 -3.17 9.03 12.96
C ASP A 63 -3.89 10.11 13.78
N HIS A 64 -5.11 9.86 14.26
CA HIS A 64 -5.89 10.87 15.00
C HIS A 64 -6.72 10.26 16.15
N PRO A 65 -6.84 10.91 17.32
CA PRO A 65 -7.57 10.36 18.47
C PRO A 65 -9.09 10.20 18.24
N MET A 66 -9.69 11.03 17.38
CA MET A 66 -11.12 10.98 17.04
C MET A 66 -11.45 9.95 15.94
N GLN A 67 -10.49 9.16 15.48
CA GLN A 67 -10.74 8.13 14.46
C GLN A 67 -11.78 7.11 14.92
N MET A 68 -12.71 6.76 14.02
CA MET A 68 -13.74 5.75 14.28
C MET A 68 -13.46 4.47 13.48
N VAL A 69 -12.38 3.77 13.85
CA VAL A 69 -11.94 2.54 13.14
C VAL A 69 -12.95 1.41 13.34
N ARG A 70 -13.53 0.91 12.25
CA ARG A 70 -14.38 -0.30 12.26
C ARG A 70 -13.50 -1.55 12.27
N LYS A 71 -13.23 -2.06 13.47
CA LYS A 71 -12.35 -3.22 13.67
C LYS A 71 -13.08 -4.54 13.37
N CYS A 72 -12.48 -5.37 12.54
CA CYS A 72 -12.80 -6.79 12.35
C CYS A 72 -11.51 -7.55 12.01
N PRO A 73 -11.48 -8.89 12.06
CA PRO A 73 -10.32 -9.65 11.60
C PRO A 73 -9.94 -9.24 10.17
N ALA A 74 -8.66 -8.94 9.93
CA ALA A 74 -8.14 -8.50 8.64
C ALA A 74 -8.85 -7.26 8.03
N TYR A 75 -9.41 -6.36 8.85
CA TYR A 75 -10.10 -5.15 8.36
C TYR A 75 -9.30 -4.28 7.38
N GLN A 76 -7.97 -4.33 7.47
CA GLN A 76 -7.09 -3.58 6.57
C GLN A 76 -7.03 -4.18 5.15
N VAL A 77 -7.44 -5.45 4.97
CA VAL A 77 -7.59 -6.06 3.65
C VAL A 77 -8.73 -5.40 2.88
N CYS A 78 -9.87 -5.17 3.53
CA CYS A 78 -11.04 -4.54 2.88
C CYS A 78 -10.72 -3.14 2.34
N VAL A 79 -9.89 -2.37 3.06
CA VAL A 79 -9.47 -1.04 2.58
C VAL A 79 -8.42 -1.13 1.47
N ALA A 80 -7.53 -2.11 1.51
CA ALA A 80 -6.58 -2.35 0.41
C ALA A 80 -7.26 -2.80 -0.88
N GLU A 81 -8.30 -3.64 -0.78
CA GLU A 81 -9.13 -4.08 -1.91
C GLU A 81 -9.79 -2.89 -2.63
N PHE A 82 -10.24 -1.87 -1.88
CA PHE A 82 -10.80 -0.65 -2.48
C PHE A 82 -9.79 0.07 -3.38
N VAL A 83 -8.54 0.22 -2.93
CA VAL A 83 -7.48 0.85 -3.72
C VAL A 83 -7.14 0.00 -4.94
N MET A 84 -7.01 -1.31 -4.78
CA MET A 84 -6.77 -2.22 -5.91
C MET A 84 -7.88 -2.13 -6.96
N ALA A 85 -9.14 -2.17 -6.55
CA ALA A 85 -10.29 -2.03 -7.44
C ALA A 85 -10.28 -0.68 -8.17
N SER A 86 -9.92 0.41 -7.47
CA SER A 86 -9.81 1.75 -8.06
C SER A 86 -8.70 1.87 -9.10
N LEU A 87 -7.66 1.04 -8.99
CA LEU A 87 -6.53 0.96 -9.91
C LEU A 87 -6.74 -0.08 -11.03
N GLY A 88 -7.86 -0.81 -11.03
CA GLY A 88 -8.09 -1.92 -11.96
C GLY A 88 -7.18 -3.13 -11.72
N ILE A 89 -6.65 -3.28 -10.50
CA ILE A 89 -5.80 -4.39 -10.09
C ILE A 89 -6.67 -5.52 -9.56
N GLU A 90 -6.69 -6.65 -10.29
CA GLU A 90 -7.50 -7.82 -9.92
C GLU A 90 -6.82 -8.72 -8.87
N THR A 91 -5.48 -8.71 -8.82
CA THR A 91 -4.70 -9.52 -7.87
C THR A 91 -3.55 -8.73 -7.26
N ALA A 92 -3.36 -8.88 -5.96
CA ALA A 92 -2.31 -8.18 -5.19
C ALA A 92 -0.90 -8.59 -5.66
N TYR A 93 -0.75 -9.87 -6.02
CA TYR A 93 0.43 -10.41 -6.66
C TYR A 93 0.00 -11.61 -7.53
N PRO A 94 0.28 -11.63 -8.84
CA PRO A 94 -0.04 -12.79 -9.66
C PRO A 94 0.80 -13.99 -9.20
N SER A 95 0.21 -15.19 -9.20
CA SER A 95 0.99 -16.39 -8.88
C SER A 95 2.19 -16.50 -9.84
N ALA A 96 3.29 -17.12 -9.41
CA ALA A 96 4.47 -17.35 -10.25
C ALA A 96 4.19 -18.07 -11.58
N LYS A 97 3.01 -18.69 -11.76
CA LYS A 97 2.57 -19.27 -13.03
C LYS A 97 2.07 -18.24 -14.06
N PHE A 98 1.67 -17.05 -13.60
CA PHE A 98 1.15 -15.96 -14.41
C PHE A 98 2.08 -14.74 -14.42
N ASP A 99 2.98 -14.63 -13.43
CA ASP A 99 4.05 -13.63 -13.44
C ASP A 99 5.13 -14.04 -14.45
N THR A 100 5.16 -13.37 -15.60
CA THR A 100 6.18 -13.55 -16.64
C THR A 100 7.35 -12.57 -16.50
N THR A 101 7.39 -11.80 -15.41
CA THR A 101 8.48 -10.85 -15.14
C THR A 101 9.79 -11.61 -14.98
N PRO A 102 10.86 -11.25 -15.72
CA PRO A 102 12.17 -11.87 -15.55
C PRO A 102 12.64 -11.76 -14.09
N ALA A 103 13.38 -12.77 -13.61
CA ALA A 103 13.92 -12.74 -12.27
C ALA A 103 14.77 -11.48 -12.02
N GLY A 104 14.43 -10.72 -10.98
CA GLY A 104 15.09 -9.46 -10.64
C GLY A 104 14.67 -8.26 -11.50
N ALA A 105 13.75 -8.43 -12.45
CA ALA A 105 13.15 -7.32 -13.17
C ALA A 105 11.98 -6.73 -12.37
N ARG A 106 11.76 -5.44 -12.59
CA ARG A 106 10.64 -4.69 -12.02
C ARG A 106 9.32 -5.19 -12.61
N PRO A 107 8.28 -5.49 -11.81
CA PRO A 107 6.97 -5.83 -12.32
C PRO A 107 6.37 -4.64 -13.07
N PRO A 108 5.65 -4.84 -14.19
CA PRO A 108 5.04 -3.73 -14.93
C PRO A 108 3.78 -3.16 -14.25
N TRP A 109 3.47 -3.59 -13.02
CA TRP A 109 2.35 -3.14 -12.20
C TRP A 109 2.82 -2.91 -10.75
N LEU A 110 2.05 -2.10 -10.01
CA LEU A 110 2.28 -1.88 -8.58
C LEU A 110 1.81 -3.10 -7.76
N ILE A 111 2.66 -3.64 -6.90
CA ILE A 111 2.29 -4.68 -5.93
C ILE A 111 1.64 -4.00 -4.73
N VAL A 112 0.44 -4.46 -4.36
CA VAL A 112 -0.32 -3.90 -3.23
C VAL A 112 -0.44 -4.95 -2.13
N ALA A 113 -0.09 -4.57 -0.90
CA ALA A 113 -0.23 -5.42 0.28
C ALA A 113 -1.05 -4.69 1.36
N ALA A 114 -1.65 -5.44 2.29
CA ALA A 114 -2.35 -4.90 3.45
C ALA A 114 -1.62 -5.28 4.76
N VAL A 115 -1.57 -4.37 5.73
CA VAL A 115 -1.03 -4.70 7.06
C VAL A 115 -1.99 -5.63 7.81
N GLY A 116 -1.46 -6.71 8.40
CA GLY A 116 -2.22 -7.52 9.38
C GLY A 116 -3.16 -8.59 8.80
N ALA A 117 -2.90 -9.09 7.58
CA ALA A 117 -3.72 -10.11 6.92
C ALA A 117 -3.35 -11.59 7.27
N ILE A 118 -2.67 -11.85 8.39
CA ILE A 118 -2.34 -13.23 8.81
C ILE A 118 -3.32 -13.69 9.88
N GLY A 119 -4.38 -14.40 9.47
CA GLY A 119 -5.39 -14.95 10.38
C GLY A 119 -5.03 -16.31 11.01
N SER A 120 -4.01 -17.00 10.47
CA SER A 120 -3.45 -18.20 11.10
C SER A 120 -2.04 -18.47 10.57
N GLY A 121 -1.18 -18.97 11.45
CA GLY A 121 0.11 -19.56 11.12
C GLY A 121 0.30 -20.80 11.98
N LYS A 122 0.16 -22.00 11.40
CA LYS A 122 0.75 -23.19 12.01
C LYS A 122 2.14 -23.35 11.43
N SER A 123 3.17 -23.13 12.24
CA SER A 123 4.49 -23.68 11.95
C SER A 123 4.37 -25.21 12.01
N LYS A 124 4.86 -25.91 10.99
CA LYS A 124 5.18 -27.33 11.13
C LYS A 124 6.41 -27.49 12.02
#